data_AF-A0A3D4FLS3-F1
#
_entry.id   AF-A0A3D4FLS3-F1
#
_cell.length_a   1.000
_cell.length_b   1.000
_cell.length_c   1.000
_cell.angle_alpha   90.00
_cell.angle_beta   90.00
_cell.angle_gamma   90.00
#
_symmetry.space_group_name_H-M   'P 1'
#
loop_
_entity.id
_entity.type
_entity.pdbx_description
1 polymer ?
#
loop_
_entity_poly.entity_id
_entity_poly.type
_entity_poly.pdbx_seq_one_letter_code
_entity_poly.pdbx_strand_id
1 'polypeptide(L)'
;MNKNFIIEQCRRLEVIHQEESDKLKEEELNNKWIFIHNDGHKKMMDYFLSFLKSTDNIDKRVAKKWLKKAQKKSDDIIKNLDEKYNHFSNDEVMNQEDERIYHINDGAICIAYTLTNIINKKRYISKTNESERI
;
A
#
# COMPACT_ATOMS: atom_id res chain seq x y z
N MET A 1 11.89 -15.82 -10.09
CA MET A 1 11.57 -14.39 -10.31
C MET A 1 12.64 -13.60 -9.59
N ASN A 2 13.28 -12.66 -10.28
CA ASN A 2 14.47 -11.98 -9.75
C ASN A 2 14.08 -10.92 -8.70
N LYS A 3 14.88 -10.80 -7.62
CA LYS A 3 14.83 -9.70 -6.64
C LYS A 3 14.79 -8.33 -7.34
N ASN A 4 15.65 -8.12 -8.32
CA ASN A 4 15.76 -6.87 -9.06
C ASN A 4 14.47 -6.55 -9.84
N PHE A 5 13.76 -7.58 -10.33
CA PHE A 5 12.46 -7.38 -10.96
C PHE A 5 11.44 -6.85 -9.95
N ILE A 6 11.35 -7.43 -8.76
CA ILE A 6 10.40 -6.98 -7.73
C ILE A 6 10.73 -5.54 -7.29
N ILE A 7 12.01 -5.24 -7.08
CA ILE A 7 12.47 -3.89 -6.72
C ILE A 7 12.07 -2.87 -7.80
N GLU A 8 12.30 -3.19 -9.07
CA GLU A 8 11.90 -2.32 -10.18
C GLU A 8 10.38 -2.15 -10.26
N GLN A 9 9.60 -3.18 -9.94
CA GLN A 9 8.14 -3.04 -9.85
C GLN A 9 7.71 -2.15 -8.68
N CYS A 10 8.41 -2.18 -7.54
CA CYS A 10 8.15 -1.26 -6.44
C CYS A 10 8.46 0.19 -6.86
N ARG A 11 9.59 0.44 -7.53
CA ARG A 11 9.96 1.77 -8.04
C ARG A 11 8.90 2.34 -8.99
N ARG A 12 8.34 1.50 -9.88
CA ARG A 12 7.28 1.94 -10.79
C ARG A 12 5.96 2.22 -10.09
N LEU A 13 5.60 1.44 -9.08
CA LEU A 13 4.42 1.72 -8.26
C LEU A 13 4.58 3.04 -7.51
N GLU A 14 5.75 3.31 -6.97
CA GLU A 14 6.05 4.58 -6.29
C GLU A 14 5.82 5.79 -7.20
N VAL A 15 6.31 5.74 -8.45
CA VAL A 15 6.06 6.80 -9.44
C VAL A 15 4.57 7.00 -9.70
N ILE A 16 3.81 5.92 -9.92
CA ILE A 16 2.36 6.01 -10.17
C ILE A 16 1.63 6.65 -8.98
N HIS A 17 1.95 6.24 -7.76
CA HIS A 17 1.29 6.79 -6.56
C HIS A 17 1.71 8.22 -6.25
N GLN A 18 2.94 8.60 -6.61
CA GLN A 18 3.38 9.99 -6.53
C GLN A 18 2.59 10.86 -7.51
N GLU A 19 2.45 10.44 -8.77
CA GLU A 19 1.65 11.16 -9.77
C GLU A 19 0.18 11.29 -9.36
N GLU A 20 -0.41 10.24 -8.79
CA GLU A 20 -1.77 10.26 -8.24
C GLU A 20 -1.88 11.28 -7.10
N SER A 21 -0.94 11.25 -6.16
CA SER A 21 -0.91 12.18 -5.03
C SER A 21 -0.72 13.63 -5.45
N ASP A 22 0.03 13.89 -6.52
CA ASP A 22 0.26 15.25 -7.00
C ASP A 22 -0.96 15.81 -7.74
N LYS A 23 -1.64 15.00 -8.55
CA LYS A 23 -2.94 15.39 -9.16
C LYS A 23 -4.00 15.73 -8.11
N LEU A 24 -4.05 14.94 -7.04
CA LEU A 24 -5.00 15.17 -5.95
C LEU A 24 -4.75 16.49 -5.20
N LYS A 25 -3.51 16.99 -5.18
CA LYS A 25 -3.19 18.33 -4.63
C LYS A 25 -3.64 19.44 -5.56
N GLU A 26 -3.53 19.24 -6.87
CA GLU A 26 -3.92 20.22 -7.90
C GLU A 26 -5.45 20.42 -7.96
N GLU A 27 -6.23 19.38 -7.67
CA GLU A 27 -7.70 19.43 -7.75
C GLU A 27 -8.38 20.05 -6.50
N GLU A 28 -7.64 20.51 -5.49
CA GLU A 28 -8.14 21.03 -4.20
C GLU A 28 -9.24 20.17 -3.54
N LEU A 29 -9.28 18.88 -3.85
CA LEU A 29 -10.26 17.97 -3.27
C LEU A 29 -9.92 17.79 -1.79
N ASN A 30 -10.90 18.06 -0.92
CA ASN A 30 -10.80 17.90 0.54
C ASN A 30 -10.78 16.41 0.97
N ASN A 31 -10.04 15.57 0.23
CA ASN A 31 -9.93 14.13 0.39
C ASN A 31 -8.83 13.79 1.40
N LYS A 32 -8.91 14.31 2.63
CA LYS A 32 -7.88 14.07 3.67
C LYS A 32 -7.56 12.57 3.85
N TRP A 33 -8.57 11.71 3.70
CA TRP A 33 -8.43 10.25 3.77
C TRP A 33 -7.52 9.66 2.67
N ILE A 34 -7.56 10.19 1.44
CA ILE A 34 -6.80 9.63 0.31
C ILE A 34 -5.30 9.89 0.46
N PHE A 35 -4.92 11.04 1.02
CA PHE A 35 -3.52 11.35 1.33
C PHE A 35 -2.97 10.39 2.38
N ILE A 36 -3.75 10.12 3.43
CA ILE A 36 -3.37 9.17 4.49
C ILE A 36 -3.30 7.73 3.93
N HIS A 37 -4.22 7.36 3.04
CA HIS A 37 -4.19 6.09 2.33
C HIS A 37 -2.92 5.94 1.48
N ASN A 38 -2.53 6.98 0.74
CA ASN A 38 -1.29 7.00 -0.04
C ASN A 38 -0.02 6.98 0.82
N ASP A 39 -0.04 7.58 2.02
CA ASP A 39 1.03 7.38 3.00
C ASP A 39 1.14 5.90 3.43
N GLY A 40 0.01 5.20 3.54
CA GLY A 40 -0.05 3.76 3.75
C GLY A 40 0.61 2.97 2.62
N HIS A 41 0.37 3.39 1.37
CA HIS A 41 1.04 2.81 0.21
C HIS A 41 2.56 2.89 0.35
N LYS A 42 3.07 4.11 0.57
CA LYS A 42 4.50 4.39 0.68
C LYS A 42 5.16 3.60 1.81
N LYS A 43 4.58 3.65 3.02
CA LYS A 43 5.11 2.90 4.17
C LYS A 43 5.21 1.40 3.90
N MET A 44 4.21 0.83 3.25
CA MET A 44 4.24 -0.60 2.93
C MET A 44 5.31 -0.94 1.89
N MET A 45 5.47 -0.12 0.85
CA MET A 45 6.54 -0.27 -0.13
C MET A 45 7.92 -0.16 0.49
N ASP A 46 8.17 0.86 1.31
CA ASP A 46 9.45 1.08 1.99
C ASP A 46 9.83 -0.07 2.90
N TYR A 47 8.84 -0.59 3.66
CA TYR A 47 9.08 -1.71 4.55
C TYR A 47 9.36 -2.99 3.78
N PHE A 48 8.64 -3.21 2.67
CA PHE A 48 8.89 -4.37 1.81
C PHE A 48 10.26 -4.27 1.14
N LEU A 49 10.64 -3.10 0.60
CA LEU A 49 11.96 -2.86 0.02
C LEU A 49 13.10 -3.10 1.02
N SER A 50 12.93 -2.62 2.26
CA SER A 50 13.87 -2.90 3.35
C SER A 50 14.01 -4.39 3.61
N PHE A 51 12.89 -5.12 3.65
CA PHE A 51 12.89 -6.58 3.74
C PHE A 51 13.64 -7.23 2.56
N LEU A 52 13.37 -6.81 1.31
CA LEU A 52 14.07 -7.36 0.14
C LEU A 52 15.58 -7.10 0.21
N LYS A 53 15.99 -5.89 0.61
CA LYS A 53 17.41 -5.51 0.75
C LYS A 53 18.13 -6.35 1.81
N SER A 54 17.44 -6.74 2.90
CA SER A 54 17.99 -7.58 3.97
C SER A 54 18.18 -9.07 3.61
N THR A 55 17.81 -9.49 2.40
CA THR A 55 17.90 -10.88 1.94
C THR A 55 18.81 -11.01 0.73
N ASP A 56 19.74 -11.97 0.71
CA ASP A 56 20.65 -12.16 -0.43
C ASP A 56 19.91 -12.67 -1.67
N ASN A 57 19.00 -13.63 -1.46
CA ASN A 57 18.13 -14.18 -2.49
C ASN A 57 16.67 -14.16 -2.04
N ILE A 58 15.76 -13.83 -2.95
CA ILE A 58 14.31 -13.87 -2.67
C ILE A 58 13.71 -15.16 -3.18
N ASP A 59 13.30 -15.99 -2.22
CA ASP A 59 12.27 -16.99 -2.46
C ASP A 59 10.90 -16.29 -2.53
N LYS A 60 10.20 -16.47 -3.65
CA LYS A 60 8.82 -16.03 -3.86
C LYS A 60 7.90 -16.44 -2.70
N ARG A 61 8.08 -17.64 -2.14
CA ARG A 61 7.28 -18.12 -1.01
C ARG A 61 7.52 -17.28 0.24
N VAL A 62 8.77 -16.91 0.51
CA VAL A 62 9.14 -16.08 1.66
C VAL A 62 8.58 -14.66 1.50
N ALA A 63 8.76 -14.04 0.34
CA ALA A 63 8.20 -12.71 0.07
C ALA A 63 6.67 -12.69 0.21
N LYS A 64 5.97 -13.71 -0.32
CA LYS A 64 4.51 -13.85 -0.14
C LYS A 64 4.11 -14.04 1.31
N LYS A 65 4.84 -14.87 2.06
CA LYS A 65 4.55 -15.10 3.48
C LYS A 65 4.73 -13.81 4.28
N TRP A 66 5.75 -13.02 3.94
CA TRP A 66 5.98 -11.72 4.55
C TRP A 66 4.83 -10.75 4.25
N LEU A 67 4.42 -10.61 2.98
CA LEU A 67 3.29 -9.74 2.60
C LEU A 67 1.98 -10.17 3.25
N LYS A 68 1.68 -11.47 3.31
CA LYS A 68 0.50 -11.98 4.01
C LYS A 68 0.49 -11.64 5.51
N LYS A 69 1.65 -11.67 6.16
CA LYS A 69 1.76 -11.26 7.58
C LYS A 69 1.52 -9.76 7.74
N ALA A 70 2.06 -8.95 6.84
CA ALA A 70 1.82 -7.50 6.84
C ALA A 70 0.33 -7.18 6.63
N GLN A 71 -0.30 -7.81 5.63
CA GLN A 71 -1.74 -7.69 5.37
C GLN A 71 -2.57 -8.06 6.59
N LYS A 72 -2.31 -9.24 7.19
CA LYS A 72 -3.04 -9.67 8.37
C LYS A 72 -2.91 -8.66 9.51
N LYS A 73 -1.71 -8.14 9.76
CA LYS A 73 -1.48 -7.15 10.83
C LYS A 73 -2.33 -5.89 10.60
N SER A 74 -2.37 -5.36 9.38
CA SER A 74 -3.17 -4.18 9.05
C SER A 74 -4.67 -4.47 9.09
N ASP A 75 -5.11 -5.64 8.63
CA ASP A 75 -6.49 -6.10 8.68
C ASP A 75 -7.00 -6.27 10.11
N ASP A 76 -6.17 -6.84 11.00
CA ASP A 76 -6.49 -6.97 12.43
C ASP A 76 -6.65 -5.59 13.09
N ILE A 77 -5.84 -4.58 12.69
CA ILE A 77 -5.98 -3.19 13.19
C ILE A 77 -7.31 -2.58 12.73
N ILE A 78 -7.64 -2.71 11.45
CA ILE A 78 -8.90 -2.20 10.88
C ILE A 78 -10.09 -2.84 11.56
N LYS A 79 -10.10 -4.17 11.73
CA LYS A 79 -11.17 -4.89 12.41
C LYS A 79 -11.38 -4.43 13.84
N ASN A 80 -10.31 -4.17 14.60
CA ASN A 80 -10.44 -3.64 15.95
C ASN A 80 -11.08 -2.24 15.97
N LEU A 81 -10.80 -1.40 14.96
CA LEU A 81 -11.45 -0.11 14.82
C LEU A 81 -12.91 -0.26 14.40
N ASP A 82 -13.21 -1.16 13.46
CA ASP A 82 -14.58 -1.47 13.06
C ASP A 82 -15.41 -1.99 14.24
N GLU A 83 -14.85 -2.88 15.07
CA GLU A 83 -15.50 -3.37 16.29
C GLU A 83 -15.74 -2.24 17.31
N LYS A 84 -14.79 -1.32 17.44
CA LYS A 84 -14.88 -0.17 18.36
C LYS A 84 -16.00 0.79 17.97
N TYR A 85 -16.21 1.02 16.67
CA TYR A 85 -17.12 2.08 16.17
C TYR A 85 -18.41 1.57 15.53
N ASN A 86 -18.51 0.28 15.15
CA ASN A 86 -19.70 -0.27 14.46
C ASN A 86 -20.47 -1.30 15.30
N HIS A 87 -20.10 -1.55 16.56
CA HIS A 87 -20.99 -2.29 17.45
C HIS A 87 -22.17 -1.39 17.85
N PHE A 88 -23.37 -1.86 17.50
CA PHE A 88 -24.74 -1.27 17.51
C PHE A 88 -25.17 -0.39 18.70
N SER A 89 -24.31 -0.08 19.67
CA SER A 89 -24.54 0.87 20.77
C SER A 89 -23.84 2.21 20.60
N ASN A 90 -22.85 2.33 19.71
CA ASN A 90 -22.06 3.54 19.53
C ASN A 90 -22.16 4.01 18.08
N ASP A 91 -23.14 4.88 17.76
CA ASP A 91 -23.14 5.71 16.54
C ASP A 91 -22.04 6.79 16.62
N GLU A 92 -20.86 6.43 17.16
CA GLU A 92 -19.76 7.35 17.39
C GLU A 92 -18.99 7.52 16.09
N VAL A 93 -18.91 8.77 15.63
CA VAL A 93 -18.01 9.13 14.54
C VAL A 93 -16.58 8.83 14.95
N MET A 94 -15.86 8.09 14.10
CA MET A 94 -14.45 7.76 14.32
C MET A 94 -13.64 9.04 14.57
N ASN A 95 -12.86 9.07 15.64
CA ASN A 95 -12.01 10.23 15.91
C ASN A 95 -10.88 10.33 14.86
N GLN A 96 -10.29 11.52 14.73
CA GLN A 96 -9.31 11.81 13.69
C GLN A 96 -8.05 10.92 13.72
N GLU A 97 -7.59 10.47 14.90
CA GLU A 97 -6.42 9.61 14.98
C GLU A 97 -6.75 8.18 14.57
N ASP A 98 -7.91 7.66 15.00
CA ASP A 98 -8.37 6.34 14.59
C ASP A 98 -8.69 6.31 13.09
N GLU A 99 -9.29 7.36 12.53
CA GLU A 99 -9.52 7.51 11.09
C GLU A 99 -8.19 7.49 10.32
N ARG A 100 -7.18 8.18 10.85
CA ARG A 100 -5.84 8.17 10.27
C ARG A 100 -5.20 6.76 10.33
N ILE A 101 -5.32 6.07 11.47
CA ILE A 101 -4.83 4.69 11.64
C ILE A 101 -5.57 3.73 10.71
N TYR A 102 -6.86 3.93 10.50
CA TYR A 102 -7.67 3.14 9.59
C TYR A 102 -7.14 3.27 8.16
N HIS A 103 -7.12 4.49 7.62
CA HIS A 103 -6.78 4.71 6.21
C HIS A 103 -5.32 4.35 5.88
N ILE A 104 -4.39 4.54 6.82
CA ILE A 104 -3.00 4.15 6.58
C ILE A 104 -2.82 2.64 6.49
N ASN A 105 -3.60 1.88 7.27
CA ASN A 105 -3.58 0.41 7.21
C ASN A 105 -4.32 -0.12 5.98
N ASP A 106 -5.39 0.56 5.57
CA ASP A 106 -6.12 0.24 4.33
C ASP A 106 -5.21 0.38 3.10
N GLY A 107 -4.47 1.49 3.01
CA GLY A 107 -3.43 1.67 1.98
C GLY A 107 -2.35 0.58 2.05
N ALA A 108 -1.87 0.24 3.24
CA ALA A 108 -0.88 -0.83 3.38
C ALA A 108 -1.39 -2.19 2.84
N ILE A 109 -2.66 -2.53 3.08
CA ILE A 109 -3.30 -3.75 2.54
C ILE A 109 -3.36 -3.70 1.02
N CYS A 110 -3.77 -2.56 0.44
CA CYS A 110 -3.87 -2.34 -1.01
C CYS A 110 -2.53 -2.62 -1.71
N ILE A 111 -1.43 -2.04 -1.22
CA ILE A 111 -0.09 -2.27 -1.76
C ILE A 111 0.35 -3.71 -1.58
N ALA A 112 0.16 -4.28 -0.38
CA ALA A 112 0.60 -5.65 -0.14
C ALA A 112 -0.14 -6.66 -1.05
N TYR A 113 -1.40 -6.39 -1.39
CA TYR A 113 -2.16 -7.18 -2.36
C TYR A 113 -1.60 -7.01 -3.78
N THR A 114 -1.34 -5.77 -4.19
CA THR A 114 -0.73 -5.44 -5.49
C THR A 114 0.62 -6.11 -5.68
N LEU A 115 1.51 -6.01 -4.68
CA LEU A 115 2.82 -6.67 -4.68
C LEU A 115 2.68 -8.19 -4.74
N THR A 116 1.72 -8.77 -4.01
CA THR A 116 1.42 -10.21 -4.09
C THR A 116 1.03 -10.63 -5.50
N ASN A 117 0.23 -9.82 -6.20
CA ASN A 117 -0.16 -10.10 -7.59
C ASN A 117 1.00 -9.98 -8.56
N ILE A 118 1.88 -8.99 -8.39
CA ILE A 118 3.13 -8.86 -9.16
C ILE A 118 4.01 -10.09 -8.96
N ILE A 119 4.19 -10.52 -7.71
CA ILE A 119 4.97 -11.71 -7.37
C ILE A 119 4.35 -12.98 -7.95
N ASN A 120 3.02 -13.02 -8.06
CA ASN A 120 2.28 -14.09 -8.71
C ASN A 120 2.29 -14.02 -10.24
N LYS A 121 2.90 -12.98 -10.84
CA LYS A 121 2.83 -12.68 -12.27
C LYS A 121 1.41 -12.46 -12.80
N LYS A 122 0.49 -12.07 -11.91
CA LYS A 122 -0.91 -11.71 -12.25
C LYS A 122 -1.06 -10.22 -12.58
N ARG A 123 -0.04 -9.43 -12.27
CA ARG A 123 0.03 -8.00 -12.56
C ARG A 123 1.46 -7.65 -12.95
N TYR A 124 1.62 -6.69 -13.84
CA TYR A 124 2.90 -6.13 -14.23
C TYR A 124 2.69 -4.63 -14.46
N ILE A 125 3.57 -3.82 -13.88
CA ILE A 125 3.60 -2.38 -14.13
C ILE A 125 4.58 -2.17 -15.27
N SER A 126 4.05 -1.81 -16.45
CA SER A 126 4.84 -1.48 -17.63
C SER A 126 5.74 -0.29 -17.34
N LYS A 127 6.81 -0.14 -18.14
CA LYS A 127 7.53 1.13 -18.15
C LYS A 127 6.53 2.18 -18.64
N THR A 128 6.42 3.29 -17.93
CA THR A 128 5.84 4.51 -18.49
C THR A 128 6.76 4.93 -19.63
N ASN A 129 6.23 4.95 -20.85
CA ASN A 129 6.93 5.57 -21.98
C ASN A 129 6.76 7.08 -21.80
N GLU A 130 7.79 7.77 -21.33
CA GLU A 130 7.83 9.25 -21.35
C GLU A 130 7.83 9.81 -22.79
N SER A 131 7.90 8.95 -23.82
CA SER A 131 7.95 9.33 -25.23
C SER A 131 6.61 9.66 -25.89
N GLU A 132 5.49 9.63 -25.17
CA GLU A 132 4.16 9.99 -25.71
C GLU A 132 3.60 11.30 -25.11
N ARG A 133 4.42 12.09 -24.41
CA ARG A 133 4.06 13.43 -23.90
C ARG A 133 4.75 14.57 -24.67
N ILE A 134 4.79 14.48 -26.01
CA ILE A 134 5.12 15.62 -26.90
C ILE A 134 3.86 15.99 -27.68
#